data_AF-A0A2D6RJK7-F1
#
_entry.id   AF-A0A2D6RJK7-F1
#
_cell.length_a   1.000
_cell.length_b   1.000
_cell.length_c   1.000
_cell.angle_alpha   90.00
_cell.angle_beta   90.00
_cell.angle_gamma   90.00
#
_symmetry.space_group_name_H-M   'P 1'
#
loop_
_entity.id
_entity.type
_entity.pdbx_description
1 polymer ?
#
loop_
_entity_poly.entity_id
_entity_poly.type
_entity_poly.pdbx_seq_one_letter_code
_entity_poly.pdbx_strand_id
1 'polypeptide(L)'
;MKNVRKVSKKGNIIADMIIFVALLFVVILAFYVGSYFWKTAHTDLLENDLNVGGELNNTYSSVDGFVTGLSFLFILVVIGVLAFLVISAQQIDTSPGFFIFAFIGLILVIIIASYFANTFDEFRLEPELSEVNSDFSLANNVLLYFPLFILILGGIIMVVLYAKPK
;
A
#
# COMPACT_ATOMS: atom_id res chain seq x y z
N MET A 1 -10.22 41.30 -31.31
CA MET A 1 -10.53 40.05 -30.56
C MET A 1 -9.29 39.67 -29.73
N LYS A 2 -9.39 39.68 -28.40
CA LYS A 2 -8.29 39.37 -27.48
C LYS A 2 -8.17 37.85 -27.37
N ASN A 3 -7.06 37.30 -27.82
CA ASN A 3 -6.71 35.89 -27.59
C ASN A 3 -6.46 35.69 -26.09
N VAL A 4 -7.48 35.24 -25.36
CA VAL A 4 -7.33 34.80 -23.98
C VAL A 4 -6.58 33.47 -24.02
N ARG A 5 -5.26 33.54 -23.82
CA ARG A 5 -4.44 32.34 -23.62
C ARG A 5 -4.97 31.62 -22.38
N LYS A 6 -5.59 30.47 -22.57
CA LYS A 6 -6.01 29.55 -21.51
C LYS A 6 -4.73 29.07 -20.83
N VAL A 7 -4.37 29.70 -19.71
CA VAL A 7 -3.24 29.24 -18.88
C VAL A 7 -3.64 27.88 -18.34
N SER A 8 -3.04 26.81 -18.87
CA SER A 8 -3.23 25.49 -18.29
C SER A 8 -2.68 25.53 -16.87
N LYS A 9 -3.57 25.35 -15.90
CA LYS A 9 -3.23 25.28 -14.49
C LYS A 9 -2.54 23.93 -14.30
N LYS A 10 -1.24 23.86 -14.62
CA LYS A 10 -0.42 22.69 -14.30
C LYS A 10 -0.57 22.47 -12.79
N GLY A 11 -1.06 21.30 -12.40
CA GLY A 11 -1.18 20.92 -10.98
C GLY A 11 0.16 21.16 -10.30
N ASN A 12 0.12 21.66 -9.06
CA ASN A 12 1.34 21.91 -8.32
C ASN A 12 1.88 20.56 -7.83
N ILE A 13 2.60 19.86 -8.70
CA ILE A 13 3.13 18.50 -8.47
C ILE A 13 3.87 18.42 -7.12
N ILE A 14 4.57 19.49 -6.72
CA ILE A 14 5.27 19.55 -5.44
C ILE A 14 4.28 19.52 -4.27
N ALA A 15 3.19 20.29 -4.34
CA ALA A 15 2.15 20.29 -3.32
C ALA A 15 1.44 18.92 -3.23
N ASP A 16 1.12 18.31 -4.38
CA ASP A 16 0.49 16.99 -4.43
C ASP A 16 1.40 15.90 -3.83
N MET A 17 2.71 15.97 -4.09
CA MET A 17 3.69 15.05 -3.52
C MET A 17 3.82 15.20 -2.00
N ILE A 18 3.81 16.43 -1.48
CA ILE A 18 3.82 16.70 -0.03
C ILE A 18 2.56 16.14 0.64
N ILE A 19 1.38 16.35 0.04
CA ILE A 19 0.12 15.81 0.55
C ILE A 19 0.15 14.28 0.56
N PHE A 20 0.68 13.66 -0.49
CA PHE A 20 0.80 12.21 -0.57
C PHE A 20 1.73 11.63 0.52
N VAL A 21 2.88 12.25 0.76
CA VAL A 21 3.80 11.86 1.83
C VAL A 21 3.16 12.03 3.22
N ALA A 22 2.46 13.15 3.44
CA ALA A 22 1.75 13.39 4.69
C ALA A 22 0.65 12.33 4.93
N LEU A 23 -0.09 11.95 3.88
CA LEU A 23 -1.11 10.91 3.96
C LEU A 23 -0.50 9.55 4.28
N LEU A 24 0.59 9.16 3.60
CA LEU A 24 1.33 7.93 3.92
C LEU A 24 1.83 7.90 5.36
N PHE A 25 2.34 9.03 5.86
CA PHE A 25 2.77 9.15 7.25
C PHE A 25 1.62 8.91 8.24
N VAL A 26 0.43 9.47 7.99
CA VAL A 26 -0.76 9.24 8.82
C VAL A 26 -1.17 7.76 8.80
N VAL A 27 -1.11 7.11 7.64
CA VAL A 27 -1.42 5.67 7.52
C VAL A 27 -0.43 4.85 8.35
N ILE A 28 0.88 5.07 8.19
CA ILE A 28 1.91 4.36 8.97
C ILE A 28 1.71 4.57 10.47
N LEU A 29 1.42 5.80 10.90
CA LEU A 29 1.18 6.12 12.30
C LEU A 29 -0.07 5.40 12.83
N ALA A 30 -1.14 5.30 12.03
CA ALA A 30 -2.33 4.53 12.40
C ALA A 30 -2.03 3.03 12.54
N PHE A 31 -1.22 2.45 11.65
CA PHE A 31 -0.76 1.06 11.77
C PHE A 31 0.09 0.84 13.02
N TYR A 32 1.02 1.75 13.32
CA TYR A 32 1.88 1.66 14.51
C TYR A 32 1.07 1.75 15.81
N VAL A 33 0.13 2.70 15.89
CA VAL A 33 -0.74 2.84 17.06
C VAL A 33 -1.64 1.61 17.19
N GLY A 34 -2.21 1.13 16.08
CA GLY A 34 -3.05 -0.07 16.06
C GLY A 34 -2.32 -1.32 16.54
N SER A 35 -1.08 -1.54 16.11
CA SER A 35 -0.27 -2.69 16.54
C SER A 35 0.16 -2.59 18.00
N TYR A 36 0.45 -1.38 18.49
CA TYR A 36 0.74 -1.15 19.91
C TYR A 36 -0.47 -1.50 20.79
N PHE A 37 -1.67 -1.02 20.43
CA PHE A 37 -2.90 -1.36 21.15
C PHE A 37 -3.20 -2.86 21.11
N TRP A 38 -3.00 -3.52 19.97
CA TRP A 38 -3.16 -4.98 19.86
C TRP A 38 -2.25 -5.70 20.85
N LYS A 39 -0.96 -5.34 20.87
CA LYS A 39 0.03 -6.00 21.73
C LYS A 39 -0.30 -5.81 23.20
N THR A 40 -0.63 -4.58 23.62
CA THR A 40 -1.00 -4.28 25.01
C THR A 40 -2.30 -4.96 25.42
N ALA A 41 -3.33 -4.97 24.55
CA ALA A 41 -4.57 -5.66 24.84
C ALA A 41 -4.37 -7.18 24.98
N HIS A 42 -3.54 -7.77 24.11
CA HIS A 42 -3.30 -9.21 24.13
C HIS A 42 -2.46 -9.65 25.35
N THR A 43 -1.37 -8.95 25.68
CA THR A 43 -0.54 -9.33 26.84
C THR A 43 -1.22 -9.04 28.17
N ASP A 44 -1.92 -7.90 28.30
CA ASP A 44 -2.46 -7.51 29.60
C ASP A 44 -3.77 -8.23 29.94
N LEU A 45 -4.59 -8.58 28.95
CA LEU A 45 -5.91 -9.21 29.19
C LEU A 45 -5.89 -10.74 29.18
N LEU A 46 -4.93 -11.36 28.48
CA LEU A 46 -4.93 -12.81 28.25
C LEU A 46 -4.01 -13.56 29.23
N GLU A 47 -2.89 -12.94 29.64
CA GLU A 47 -1.93 -13.56 30.56
C GLU A 47 -2.21 -13.28 32.04
N ASN A 48 -2.89 -12.19 32.39
CA ASN A 48 -3.03 -11.76 33.77
C ASN A 48 -4.41 -12.00 34.43
N ASP A 49 -5.48 -12.32 33.67
CA ASP A 49 -6.83 -12.41 34.25
C ASP A 49 -7.65 -13.61 33.74
N LEU A 50 -7.46 -14.77 34.40
CA LEU A 50 -8.12 -16.05 34.06
C LEU A 50 -9.63 -16.11 34.41
N ASN A 51 -10.28 -15.01 34.83
CA ASN A 51 -11.63 -15.11 35.41
C ASN A 51 -12.59 -13.95 35.12
N VAL A 52 -12.61 -13.43 33.89
CA VAL A 52 -13.52 -12.32 33.56
C VAL A 52 -14.37 -12.67 32.34
N GLY A 53 -15.62 -13.04 32.62
CA GLY A 53 -16.62 -13.46 31.64
C GLY A 53 -17.22 -12.31 30.82
N GLY A 54 -17.85 -12.67 29.70
CA GLY A 54 -18.79 -11.87 28.91
C GLY A 54 -18.22 -10.62 28.21
N GLU A 55 -17.70 -9.66 28.96
CA GLU A 55 -17.20 -8.38 28.46
C GLU A 55 -15.87 -8.51 27.71
N LEU A 56 -14.99 -9.42 28.16
CA LEU A 56 -13.76 -9.74 27.42
C LEU A 56 -14.01 -10.34 26.05
N ASN A 57 -15.07 -11.15 25.90
CA ASN A 57 -15.41 -11.73 24.60
C ASN A 57 -15.82 -10.63 23.59
N ASN A 58 -16.51 -9.59 24.05
CA ASN A 58 -16.87 -8.45 23.22
C ASN A 58 -15.64 -7.59 22.86
N THR A 59 -14.72 -7.38 23.80
CA THR A 59 -13.46 -6.66 23.52
C THR A 59 -12.56 -7.43 22.55
N TYR A 60 -12.39 -8.75 22.75
CA TYR A 60 -11.65 -9.60 21.81
C TYR A 60 -12.25 -9.60 20.41
N SER A 61 -13.59 -9.72 20.29
CA SER A 61 -14.26 -9.66 18.98
C SER A 61 -14.10 -8.31 18.27
N SER A 62 -14.01 -7.21 19.03
CA SER A 62 -13.79 -5.86 18.47
C SER A 62 -12.34 -5.67 17.99
N VAL A 63 -11.39 -6.29 18.70
CA VAL A 63 -9.97 -6.27 18.40
C VAL A 63 -9.67 -7.13 17.17
N ASP A 64 -10.22 -8.34 17.09
CA ASP A 64 -10.15 -9.23 15.90
C ASP A 64 -10.75 -8.57 14.64
N GLY A 65 -11.91 -7.91 14.80
CA GLY A 65 -12.52 -7.10 13.74
C GLY A 65 -11.64 -5.93 13.27
N PHE A 66 -10.85 -5.33 14.16
CA PHE A 66 -9.90 -4.28 13.81
C PHE A 66 -8.72 -4.81 12.99
N VAL A 67 -8.13 -5.95 13.35
CA VAL A 67 -7.03 -6.58 12.59
C VAL A 67 -7.49 -7.01 11.21
N THR A 68 -8.66 -7.65 11.11
CA THR A 68 -9.28 -7.96 9.82
C THR A 68 -9.52 -6.67 9.01
N GLY A 69 -9.99 -5.61 9.67
CA GLY A 69 -10.18 -4.28 9.07
C GLY A 69 -8.88 -3.67 8.52
N LEU A 70 -7.74 -3.87 9.19
CA LEU A 70 -6.43 -3.42 8.73
C LEU A 70 -6.00 -4.12 7.44
N SER A 71 -6.26 -5.42 7.29
CA SER A 71 -6.02 -6.16 6.05
C SER A 71 -6.80 -5.57 4.87
N PHE A 72 -8.07 -5.24 5.08
CA PHE A 72 -8.89 -4.58 4.05
C PHE A 72 -8.42 -3.16 3.75
N LEU A 73 -8.05 -2.39 4.79
CA LEU A 73 -7.54 -1.04 4.64
C LEU A 73 -6.24 -1.04 3.83
N PHE A 74 -5.33 -1.98 4.09
CA PHE A 74 -4.09 -2.15 3.33
C PHE A 74 -4.38 -2.34 1.83
N ILE A 75 -5.30 -3.24 1.47
CA ILE A 75 -5.68 -3.46 0.07
C ILE A 75 -6.30 -2.20 -0.55
N LEU A 76 -7.17 -1.51 0.19
CA LEU A 76 -7.80 -0.28 -0.27
C LEU A 76 -6.74 0.79 -0.54
N VAL A 77 -5.76 0.95 0.35
CA VAL A 77 -4.63 1.87 0.17
C VAL A 77 -3.81 1.46 -1.04
N VAL A 78 -3.48 0.17 -1.19
CA VAL A 78 -2.77 -0.34 -2.38
C VAL A 78 -3.54 0.06 -3.63
N ILE A 79 -4.80 -0.37 -3.79
CA ILE A 79 -5.65 -0.04 -4.95
C ILE A 79 -5.73 1.48 -5.18
N GLY A 80 -5.86 2.28 -4.12
CA GLY A 80 -5.89 3.74 -4.19
C GLY A 80 -4.60 4.32 -4.76
N VAL A 81 -3.45 3.84 -4.30
CA VAL A 81 -2.13 4.21 -4.85
C VAL A 81 -2.02 3.77 -6.31
N LEU A 82 -2.55 2.60 -6.67
CA LEU A 82 -2.53 2.11 -8.06
C LEU A 82 -3.36 3.01 -8.99
N ALA A 83 -4.59 3.32 -8.58
CA ALA A 83 -5.46 4.23 -9.32
C ALA A 83 -4.83 5.62 -9.45
N PHE A 84 -4.23 6.12 -8.37
CA PHE A 84 -3.51 7.39 -8.37
C PHE A 84 -2.35 7.38 -9.38
N LEU A 85 -1.50 6.36 -9.37
CA LEU A 85 -0.39 6.24 -10.33
C LEU A 85 -0.86 6.24 -11.79
N VAL A 86 -1.96 5.55 -12.10
CA VAL A 86 -2.53 5.53 -13.46
C VAL A 86 -3.05 6.93 -13.85
N ILE A 87 -3.76 7.62 -12.97
CA ILE A 87 -4.26 8.98 -13.21
C ILE A 87 -3.09 9.97 -13.38
N SER A 88 -2.08 9.87 -12.51
CA SER A 88 -0.86 10.69 -12.61
C SER A 88 -0.12 10.45 -13.92
N ALA A 89 -0.02 9.19 -14.37
CA ALA A 89 0.63 8.86 -15.65
C ALA A 89 -0.03 9.56 -16.85
N GLN A 90 -1.37 9.73 -16.85
CA GLN A 90 -2.08 10.43 -17.92
C GLN A 90 -1.75 11.94 -17.98
N GLN A 91 -1.39 12.54 -16.84
CA GLN A 91 -1.07 13.97 -16.76
C GLN A 91 0.35 14.30 -17.24
N ILE A 92 1.22 13.30 -17.38
CA ILE A 92 2.60 13.50 -17.83
C ILE A 92 2.62 13.64 -19.36
N ASP A 93 3.19 14.72 -19.86
CA ASP A 93 3.51 14.86 -21.29
C ASP A 93 4.81 14.12 -21.58
N THR A 94 4.69 12.93 -22.15
CA THR A 94 5.81 11.99 -22.33
C THR A 94 6.46 12.15 -23.70
N SER A 95 7.79 12.26 -23.69
CA SER A 95 8.59 12.11 -24.92
C SER A 95 8.83 10.62 -25.19
N PRO A 96 9.05 10.20 -26.46
CA PRO A 96 9.36 8.80 -26.77
C PRO A 96 10.57 8.25 -26.00
N GLY A 97 11.55 9.10 -25.68
CA GLY A 97 12.71 8.73 -24.86
C GLY A 97 12.35 8.39 -23.42
N PHE A 98 11.32 9.03 -22.84
CA PHE A 98 10.86 8.75 -21.47
C PHE A 98 10.37 7.31 -21.31
N PHE A 99 9.76 6.71 -22.35
CA PHE A 99 9.31 5.33 -22.32
C PHE A 99 10.44 4.34 -22.03
N ILE A 100 11.62 4.55 -22.63
CA ILE A 100 12.79 3.66 -22.43
C ILE A 100 13.28 3.77 -20.98
N PHE A 101 13.37 4.99 -20.44
CA PHE A 101 13.76 5.20 -19.05
C PHE A 101 12.74 4.61 -18.07
N ALA A 102 11.44 4.77 -18.35
CA ALA A 102 10.37 4.16 -17.56
C ALA A 102 10.44 2.63 -17.59
N PHE A 103 10.72 2.03 -18.75
CA PHE A 103 10.89 0.58 -18.87
C PHE A 103 12.08 0.05 -18.04
N ILE A 104 13.25 0.71 -18.14
CA ILE A 104 14.43 0.35 -17.35
C ILE A 104 14.14 0.51 -15.86
N GLY A 105 13.48 1.61 -15.47
CA GLY A 105 13.05 1.84 -14.10
C GLY A 105 12.12 0.74 -13.59
N LEU A 106 11.15 0.31 -14.41
CA LEU A 106 10.25 -0.79 -14.05
C LEU A 106 11.01 -2.09 -13.78
N ILE A 107 11.99 -2.44 -14.61
CA ILE A 107 12.84 -3.63 -14.38
C ILE A 107 13.55 -3.53 -13.01
N LEU A 108 14.13 -2.39 -12.69
CA LEU A 108 14.80 -2.18 -11.40
C LEU A 108 13.82 -2.31 -10.22
N VAL A 109 12.61 -1.72 -10.33
CA VAL A 109 11.59 -1.82 -9.29
C VAL A 109 11.11 -3.26 -9.10
N ILE A 110 10.97 -4.04 -10.18
CA ILE A 110 10.62 -5.47 -10.09
C ILE A 110 11.71 -6.25 -9.34
N ILE A 111 12.99 -5.98 -9.63
CA ILE A 111 14.10 -6.64 -8.91
C ILE A 111 14.02 -6.33 -7.41
N ILE A 112 13.83 -5.06 -7.05
CA ILE A 112 13.67 -4.64 -5.65
C ILE A 112 12.45 -5.31 -5.02
N ALA A 113 11.31 -5.32 -5.71
CA ALA A 113 10.09 -5.97 -5.24
C ALA A 113 10.32 -7.47 -4.98
N SER A 114 11.10 -8.16 -5.81
CA SER A 114 11.44 -9.57 -5.61
C SER A 114 12.27 -9.80 -4.35
N TYR A 115 13.22 -8.91 -4.05
CA TYR A 115 13.95 -8.98 -2.78
C TYR A 115 13.00 -8.78 -1.59
N PHE A 116 12.10 -7.80 -1.65
CA PHE A 116 11.10 -7.60 -0.60
C PHE A 116 10.17 -8.80 -0.43
N ALA A 117 9.69 -9.40 -1.52
CA ALA A 117 8.82 -10.56 -1.46
C ALA A 117 9.53 -11.78 -0.84
N ASN A 118 10.80 -12.01 -1.19
CA ASN A 118 11.60 -13.09 -0.60
C ASN A 118 11.86 -12.84 0.90
N THR A 119 12.27 -11.62 1.27
CA THR A 119 12.47 -11.28 2.68
C THR A 119 11.17 -11.41 3.48
N PHE A 120 10.03 -11.02 2.91
CA PHE A 120 8.73 -11.22 3.53
C PHE A 120 8.37 -12.71 3.65
N ASP A 121 8.69 -13.53 2.64
CA ASP A 121 8.50 -14.97 2.67
C ASP A 121 9.31 -15.64 3.80
N GLU A 122 10.54 -15.19 4.04
CA GLU A 122 11.34 -15.63 5.18
C GLU A 122 10.68 -15.24 6.52
N PHE A 123 10.29 -13.97 6.68
CA PHE A 123 9.66 -13.50 7.91
C PHE A 123 8.34 -14.22 8.22
N ARG A 124 7.50 -14.50 7.22
CA ARG A 124 6.19 -15.11 7.46
C ARG A 124 6.26 -16.60 7.84
N LEU A 125 7.41 -17.24 7.58
CA LEU A 125 7.66 -18.65 7.91
C LEU A 125 8.24 -18.82 9.32
N GLU A 126 8.61 -17.73 10.00
CA GLU A 126 9.05 -17.77 11.38
C GLU A 126 7.92 -18.27 12.29
N PRO A 127 8.15 -19.31 13.12
CA PRO A 127 7.11 -19.92 13.96
C PRO A 127 6.41 -18.92 14.88
N GLU A 128 7.17 -17.96 15.42
CA GLU A 128 6.69 -16.90 16.32
C GLU A 128 5.68 -15.95 15.65
N LEU A 129 5.71 -15.85 14.32
CA LEU A 129 4.83 -14.98 13.55
C LEU A 129 3.70 -15.76 12.86
N SER A 130 3.71 -17.09 12.95
CA SER A 130 2.77 -17.95 12.20
C SER A 130 1.30 -17.72 12.57
N GLU A 131 1.02 -17.42 13.85
CA GLU A 131 -0.33 -17.13 14.34
C GLU A 131 -0.85 -15.80 13.76
N VAL A 132 -0.08 -14.73 13.93
CA VAL A 132 -0.42 -13.39 13.40
C VAL A 132 -0.50 -13.39 11.88
N ASN A 133 0.36 -14.16 11.21
CA ASN A 133 0.38 -14.26 9.75
C ASN A 133 -0.97 -14.76 9.20
N SER A 134 -1.66 -15.65 9.91
CA SER A 134 -2.96 -16.17 9.43
C SER A 134 -4.06 -15.09 9.36
N ASP A 135 -3.98 -14.08 10.21
CA ASP A 135 -4.95 -12.97 10.29
C ASP A 135 -4.81 -11.97 9.13
N PHE A 136 -3.63 -11.94 8.48
CA PHE A 136 -3.32 -11.02 7.38
C PHE A 136 -3.32 -11.69 6.00
N SER A 137 -4.13 -12.74 5.79
CA SER A 137 -4.13 -13.57 4.57
C SER A 137 -4.10 -12.79 3.25
N LEU A 138 -4.89 -11.72 3.13
CA LEU A 138 -4.93 -10.91 1.92
C LEU A 138 -3.66 -10.06 1.73
N ALA A 139 -3.15 -9.44 2.80
CA ALA A 139 -1.91 -8.67 2.74
C ALA A 139 -0.73 -9.58 2.41
N ASN A 140 -0.69 -10.79 2.97
CA ASN A 140 0.34 -11.78 2.68
C ASN A 140 0.36 -12.16 1.21
N ASN A 141 -0.81 -12.41 0.60
CA ASN A 141 -0.88 -12.72 -0.82
C ASN A 141 -0.37 -11.54 -1.67
N VAL A 142 -0.71 -10.31 -1.31
CA VAL A 142 -0.22 -9.12 -2.03
C VAL A 142 1.30 -8.99 -1.90
N LEU A 143 1.87 -9.21 -0.72
CA LEU A 143 3.30 -9.09 -0.46
C LEU A 143 4.10 -10.23 -1.08
N LEU A 144 3.59 -11.47 -1.06
CA LEU A 144 4.22 -12.64 -1.68
C LEU A 144 4.29 -12.50 -3.21
N TYR A 145 3.20 -11.98 -3.81
CA TYR A 145 3.13 -11.74 -5.25
C TYR A 145 3.43 -10.29 -5.63
N PHE A 146 4.07 -9.53 -4.74
CA PHE A 146 4.35 -8.11 -4.95
C PHE A 146 5.08 -7.81 -6.28
N PRO A 147 6.07 -8.61 -6.72
CA PRO A 147 6.75 -8.38 -8.01
C PRO A 147 5.78 -8.51 -9.19
N LEU A 148 4.84 -9.45 -9.12
CA LEU A 148 3.82 -9.66 -10.14
C LEU A 148 2.85 -8.48 -10.20
N PHE A 149 2.42 -7.96 -9.04
CA PHE A 149 1.59 -6.75 -8.99
C PHE A 149 2.31 -5.56 -9.64
N ILE A 150 3.58 -5.32 -9.28
CA ILE A 150 4.40 -4.26 -9.88
C ILE A 150 4.54 -4.45 -11.39
N LEU A 151 4.77 -5.68 -11.87
CA LEU A 151 4.84 -5.98 -13.31
C LEU A 151 3.55 -5.60 -14.02
N ILE A 152 2.39 -6.05 -13.52
CA ILE A 152 1.07 -5.76 -14.13
C ILE A 152 0.84 -4.24 -14.17
N LEU A 153 1.16 -3.54 -13.09
CA LEU A 153 0.99 -2.10 -12.98
C LEU A 153 1.90 -1.32 -13.90
N GLY A 154 3.18 -1.66 -13.90
CA GLY A 154 4.14 -1.09 -14.83
C GLY A 154 3.71 -1.31 -16.27
N GLY A 155 3.21 -2.50 -16.59
CA GLY A 155 2.63 -2.82 -17.89
C GLY A 155 1.46 -1.90 -18.25
N ILE A 156 0.49 -1.73 -17.34
CA ILE A 156 -0.66 -0.83 -17.55
C ILE A 156 -0.18 0.62 -17.77
N ILE A 157 0.73 1.11 -16.94
CA ILE A 157 1.29 2.46 -17.07
C ILE A 157 1.98 2.62 -18.43
N MET A 158 2.77 1.63 -18.85
CA MET A 158 3.47 1.65 -20.13
C MET A 158 2.50 1.68 -21.31
N VAL A 159 1.41 0.92 -21.25
CA VAL A 159 0.34 0.97 -22.25
C VAL A 159 -0.32 2.35 -22.28
N VAL A 160 -0.63 2.93 -21.12
CA VAL A 160 -1.25 4.27 -21.02
C VAL A 160 -0.32 5.34 -21.59
N LEU A 161 0.98 5.29 -21.27
CA LEU A 161 1.97 6.22 -21.79
C LEU A 161 2.17 6.09 -23.30
N TYR A 162 2.09 4.87 -23.85
CA TYR A 162 2.21 4.61 -25.28
C TYR A 162 0.96 5.02 -26.07
N ALA A 163 -0.22 4.78 -25.49
CA ALA A 163 -1.51 5.06 -26.14
C ALA A 163 -1.87 6.56 -26.17
N LYS A 164 -1.17 7.41 -25.40
CA LYS A 164 -1.46 8.84 -25.34
C LYS A 164 -1.15 9.48 -26.70
N PRO A 165 -2.15 10.02 -27.43
CA PRO A 165 -1.89 10.74 -28.66
C PRO A 165 -1.08 12.01 -28.34
N LYS A 166 -0.06 12.27 -29.17
CA LYS A 166 0.79 13.46 -29.06
C LYS A 166 0.01 14.75 -29.19
#